data_AF-A0AAW6X288-F1
#
_entry.id   AF-A0AAW6X288-F1
#
_cell.length_a   1.000
_cell.length_b   1.000
_cell.length_c   1.000
_cell.angle_alpha   90.00
_cell.angle_beta   90.00
_cell.angle_gamma   90.00
#
_symmetry.space_group_name_H-M   'P 1'
#
loop_
_entity.id
_entity.type
_entity.pdbx_description
1 polymer ?
#
loop_
_entity_poly.entity_id
_entity_poly.type
_entity_poly.pdbx_seq_one_letter_code
_entity_poly.pdbx_strand_id
1 'polypeptide(L)'
;MSLDTADFPLVWMRQNGRDTQAELAEFSALLVRAEPFVLMTDRSVGDEEQEHDRDARTQVALWKRDNREALKLWVKGMIMLEPDDAKRAAAEEFAEYGAKFWGYPVLVAADAAAGRVLAQTLLLK
;
A
#
# COMPACT_ATOMS: atom_id res chain seq x y z
N MET A 1 9.85 -6.12 1.02
CA MET A 1 8.42 -6.48 1.11
C MET A 1 8.08 -7.62 0.16
N SER A 2 7.11 -8.48 0.52
CA SER A 2 6.41 -9.41 -0.39
C SER A 2 4.92 -9.12 -0.41
N LEU A 3 4.31 -9.37 -1.56
CA LEU A 3 2.89 -9.29 -1.85
C LEU A 3 2.29 -10.70 -1.77
N ASP A 4 1.59 -10.96 -0.68
CA ASP A 4 0.77 -12.16 -0.55
C ASP A 4 -0.58 -11.90 -1.25
N THR A 5 -0.88 -12.76 -2.22
CA THR A 5 -2.07 -12.70 -3.07
C THR A 5 -3.05 -13.85 -2.79
N ALA A 6 -2.88 -14.59 -1.69
CA ALA A 6 -3.75 -15.72 -1.33
C ALA A 6 -5.21 -15.29 -1.09
N ASP A 7 -5.42 -14.06 -0.59
CA ASP A 7 -6.74 -13.48 -0.33
C ASP A 7 -7.22 -12.55 -1.48
N PHE A 8 -6.69 -12.70 -2.70
CA PHE A 8 -7.05 -11.82 -3.83
C PHE A 8 -8.58 -11.67 -3.98
N PRO A 9 -9.14 -10.45 -4.14
CA PRO A 9 -8.49 -9.17 -4.51
C PRO A 9 -7.90 -8.36 -3.35
N LEU A 10 -7.73 -8.94 -2.17
CA LEU A 10 -6.99 -8.32 -1.07
C LEU A 10 -5.54 -8.80 -1.09
N VAL A 11 -4.60 -7.86 -1.20
CA VAL A 11 -3.18 -8.15 -1.34
C VAL A 11 -2.43 -7.65 -0.12
N TRP A 12 -1.78 -8.55 0.60
CA TRP A 12 -1.06 -8.24 1.83
C TRP A 12 0.40 -7.90 1.55
N MET A 13 0.79 -6.70 1.95
CA MET A 13 2.16 -6.20 1.93
C MET A 13 2.87 -6.60 3.23
N ARG A 14 3.70 -7.65 3.16
CA ARG A 14 4.47 -8.18 4.30
C ARG A 14 5.92 -7.75 4.21
N GLN A 15 6.56 -7.45 5.34
CA GLN A 15 8.01 -7.25 5.37
C GLN A 15 8.76 -8.55 5.10
N ASN A 16 9.77 -8.49 4.24
CA ASN A 16 10.62 -9.65 3.93
C ASN A 16 12.10 -9.29 3.73
N GLY A 17 12.51 -8.07 4.12
CA GLY A 17 13.91 -7.63 4.05
C GLY A 17 14.53 -7.57 2.65
N ARG A 18 13.73 -7.62 1.57
CA ARG A 18 14.22 -7.48 0.19
C ARG A 18 14.50 -6.03 -0.20
N ASP A 19 15.42 -5.84 -1.14
CA ASP A 19 15.75 -4.54 -1.74
C ASP A 19 14.57 -3.92 -2.52
N THR A 20 14.52 -2.57 -2.52
CA THR A 20 13.48 -1.74 -3.16
C THR A 20 13.16 -2.17 -4.60
N GLN A 21 14.18 -2.51 -5.40
CA GLN A 21 13.97 -2.90 -6.80
C GLN A 21 13.17 -4.22 -6.93
N ALA A 22 13.42 -5.20 -6.06
CA ALA A 22 12.69 -6.46 -6.08
C ALA A 22 11.24 -6.27 -5.64
N GLU A 23 10.99 -5.37 -4.68
CA GLU A 23 9.64 -4.99 -4.25
C GLU A 23 8.83 -4.37 -5.40
N LEU A 24 9.43 -3.41 -6.11
CA LEU A 24 8.80 -2.74 -7.25
C LEU A 24 8.53 -3.69 -8.41
N ALA A 25 9.42 -4.67 -8.65
CA ALA A 25 9.23 -5.68 -9.68
C ALA A 25 8.02 -6.58 -9.39
N GLU A 26 7.87 -7.03 -8.14
CA GLU A 26 6.72 -7.85 -7.72
C GLU A 26 5.41 -7.06 -7.82
N PHE A 27 5.45 -5.78 -7.47
CA PHE A 27 4.31 -4.87 -7.61
C PHE A 27 3.93 -4.62 -9.08
N SER A 28 4.91 -4.44 -9.96
CA SER A 28 4.67 -4.37 -11.40
C SER A 28 4.04 -5.65 -11.93
N ALA A 29 4.50 -6.83 -11.51
CA ALA A 29 3.92 -8.09 -11.94
C ALA A 29 2.44 -8.22 -11.53
N LEU A 30 2.09 -7.72 -10.35
CA LEU A 30 0.69 -7.64 -9.90
C LEU A 30 -0.14 -6.67 -10.76
N LEU A 31 0.40 -5.50 -11.12
CA LEU A 31 -0.28 -4.54 -11.99
C LEU A 31 -0.51 -5.08 -13.41
N VAL A 32 0.40 -5.91 -13.93
CA VAL A 32 0.28 -6.55 -15.25
C VAL A 32 -0.91 -7.50 -15.32
N ARG A 33 -1.38 -8.05 -14.19
CA ARG A 33 -2.58 -8.89 -14.15
C ARG A 33 -3.85 -8.15 -14.59
N ALA A 34 -3.84 -6.82 -14.53
CA ALA A 34 -4.95 -5.96 -14.97
C ALA A 34 -6.28 -6.30 -14.27
N GLU A 35 -6.20 -6.62 -12.98
CA GLU A 35 -7.36 -6.91 -12.13
C GLU A 35 -7.41 -5.90 -10.98
N PRO A 36 -8.59 -5.40 -10.59
CA PRO A 36 -8.71 -4.47 -9.47
C PRO A 36 -8.41 -5.15 -8.13
N PHE A 37 -7.61 -4.51 -7.28
CA PHE A 37 -7.26 -5.01 -5.96
C PHE A 37 -7.10 -3.88 -4.93
N VAL A 38 -7.10 -4.27 -3.66
CA VAL A 38 -6.83 -3.40 -2.51
C VAL A 38 -5.61 -3.92 -1.77
N LEU A 39 -4.73 -3.01 -1.39
CA LEU A 39 -3.53 -3.32 -0.61
C LEU A 39 -3.84 -3.28 0.88
N MET A 40 -3.30 -4.24 1.63
CA MET A 40 -3.34 -4.25 3.09
C MET A 40 -1.92 -4.29 3.64
N THR A 41 -1.61 -3.45 4.61
CA THR A 41 -0.30 -3.42 5.29
C THR A 41 -0.52 -3.32 6.79
N ASP A 42 0.27 -4.03 7.57
CA ASP A 42 0.32 -3.97 9.04
C ASP A 42 1.46 -3.08 9.55
N ARG A 43 2.07 -2.29 8.66
CA ARG A 43 3.07 -1.28 9.01
C ARG A 43 2.44 -0.11 9.77
N SER A 44 3.01 0.20 10.93
CA SER A 44 2.67 1.41 11.70
C SER A 44 3.44 2.61 11.16
N VAL A 45 2.89 3.81 11.35
CA VAL A 45 3.65 5.04 11.11
C VAL A 45 4.79 5.11 12.11
N GLY A 46 6.03 5.08 11.59
CA GLY A 46 7.26 5.06 12.39
C GLY A 46 8.04 3.74 12.34
N ASP A 47 7.49 2.64 11.79
CA ASP A 47 8.27 1.45 11.41
C ASP A 47 9.18 1.72 10.19
N GLU A 48 8.98 2.86 9.52
CA GLU A 48 9.95 3.47 8.64
C GLU A 48 11.10 4.03 9.50
N GLU A 49 11.94 3.16 10.09
CA GLU A 49 13.24 3.57 10.60
C GLU A 49 14.00 4.28 9.46
N GLN A 50 13.89 5.61 9.44
CA GLN A 50 14.86 6.67 9.15
C GLN A 50 15.95 6.47 8.10
N GLU A 51 15.86 5.51 7.18
CA GLU A 51 16.83 5.33 6.11
C GLU A 51 16.18 4.74 4.85
N HIS A 52 15.02 5.28 4.44
CA HIS A 52 14.71 5.24 3.01
C HIS A 52 15.71 6.16 2.32
N ASP A 53 16.84 5.58 1.92
CA ASP A 53 17.90 6.19 1.14
C ASP A 53 17.29 7.06 0.03
N ARG A 54 17.89 8.22 -0.25
CA ARG A 54 17.42 9.11 -1.34
C ARG A 54 17.28 8.34 -2.65
N ASP A 55 18.10 7.32 -2.85
CA ASP A 55 18.03 6.42 -3.99
C ASP A 55 16.73 5.59 -4.00
N ALA A 56 16.31 5.03 -2.87
CA ALA A 56 15.05 4.27 -2.77
C ALA A 56 13.83 5.15 -3.06
N ARG A 57 13.79 6.39 -2.52
CA ARG A 57 12.71 7.34 -2.79
C ARG A 57 12.64 7.73 -4.27
N THR A 58 13.80 7.92 -4.89
CA THR A 58 13.91 8.22 -6.33
C THR A 58 13.41 7.05 -7.17
N GLN A 59 13.79 5.82 -6.83
CA GLN A 59 13.33 4.62 -7.52
C GLN A 59 11.81 4.45 -7.46
N VAL A 60 11.21 4.61 -6.28
CA VAL A 60 9.75 4.54 -6.11
C VAL A 60 9.05 5.64 -6.92
N ALA A 61 9.57 6.87 -6.92
CA ALA A 61 8.98 7.98 -7.66
C ALA A 61 9.03 7.77 -9.19
N LEU A 62 10.16 7.28 -9.71
CA LEU A 62 10.32 6.95 -11.13
C LEU A 62 9.38 5.80 -11.53
N TRP A 63 9.39 4.71 -10.76
CA TRP A 63 8.52 3.56 -11.01
C TRP A 63 7.04 3.94 -10.98
N LYS A 64 6.63 4.74 -9.99
CA LYS A 64 5.25 5.24 -9.87
C LYS A 64 4.86 6.08 -11.09
N ARG A 65 5.76 6.94 -11.59
CA ARG A 65 5.50 7.73 -12.80
C ARG A 65 5.21 6.81 -13.99
N ASP A 66 6.02 5.77 -14.17
CA ASP A 66 5.91 4.86 -15.31
C ASP A 66 4.69 3.92 -15.18
N ASN A 67 4.24 3.62 -13.96
CA ASN A 67 3.09 2.75 -13.68
C ASN A 67 1.80 3.51 -13.30
N ARG A 68 1.78 4.85 -13.42
CA ARG A 68 0.71 5.71 -12.89
C ARG A 68 -0.68 5.35 -13.40
N GLU A 69 -0.80 5.01 -14.67
CA GLU A 69 -2.09 4.66 -15.28
C GLU A 69 -2.60 3.33 -14.75
N ALA A 70 -1.73 2.32 -14.69
CA ALA A 70 -2.06 1.01 -14.12
C ALA A 70 -2.41 1.12 -12.63
N LEU A 71 -1.66 1.92 -11.85
CA LEU A 71 -1.97 2.18 -10.44
C LEU A 71 -3.36 2.78 -10.27
N LYS A 72 -3.73 3.77 -11.08
CA LYS A 72 -5.04 4.42 -11.00
C LYS A 72 -6.20 3.50 -11.41
N LEU A 73 -5.96 2.57 -12.32
CA LEU A 73 -6.98 1.65 -12.83
C LEU A 73 -7.19 0.43 -11.91
N TRP A 74 -6.09 -0.16 -11.44
CA TRP A 74 -6.11 -1.46 -10.78
C TRP A 74 -5.98 -1.36 -9.26
N VAL A 75 -5.33 -0.33 -8.71
CA VAL A 75 -5.25 -0.15 -7.27
C VAL A 75 -6.44 0.66 -6.79
N LYS A 76 -7.43 -0.01 -6.19
CA LYS A 76 -8.64 0.62 -5.67
C LYS A 76 -8.40 1.36 -4.35
N GLY A 77 -7.34 1.00 -3.64
CA GLY A 77 -6.82 1.74 -2.52
C GLY A 77 -5.86 0.91 -1.67
N MET A 78 -5.41 1.51 -0.58
CA MET A 78 -4.52 0.90 0.39
C MET A 78 -5.10 1.06 1.80
N ILE A 79 -4.91 0.05 2.63
CA ILE A 79 -5.39 0.02 4.00
C ILE A 79 -4.21 -0.30 4.91
N MET A 80 -3.93 0.63 5.82
CA MET A 80 -2.94 0.48 6.87
C MET A 80 -3.63 -0.03 8.12
N LEU A 81 -3.11 -1.08 8.74
CA LEU A 81 -3.62 -1.60 10.00
C LEU A 81 -2.81 -0.97 11.14
N GLU A 82 -3.50 -0.26 12.02
CA GLU A 82 -2.94 0.36 13.21
C GLU A 82 -3.84 0.04 14.41
N PRO A 83 -3.52 -1.00 15.19
CA PRO A 83 -4.30 -1.41 16.34
C PRO A 83 -4.18 -0.44 17.52
N ASP A 84 -3.12 0.38 17.57
CA ASP A 84 -2.94 1.37 18.63
C ASP A 84 -3.76 2.64 18.33
N ASP A 85 -4.75 2.88 19.17
CA ASP A 85 -5.65 4.04 19.08
C ASP A 85 -4.90 5.38 19.05
N ALA A 86 -3.83 5.49 19.84
CA ALA A 86 -3.04 6.71 19.95
C ALA A 86 -2.21 6.97 18.68
N LYS A 87 -1.75 5.91 18.01
CA LYS A 87 -0.99 6.01 16.75
C LYS A 87 -1.87 6.13 15.52
N ARG A 88 -3.12 5.67 15.60
CA ARG A 88 -4.05 5.69 14.46
C ARG A 88 -4.31 7.09 13.93
N ALA A 89 -4.37 8.11 14.80
CA ALA A 89 -4.52 9.50 14.36
C ALA A 89 -3.32 9.96 13.49
N ALA A 90 -2.09 9.65 13.90
CA ALA A 90 -0.90 9.97 13.11
C ALA A 90 -0.85 9.16 11.80
N ALA A 91 -1.35 7.92 11.83
CA ALA A 91 -1.51 7.10 10.65
C ALA A 91 -2.53 7.67 9.66
N GLU A 92 -3.63 8.25 10.14
CA GLU A 92 -4.64 8.90 9.29
C GLU A 92 -4.07 10.14 8.60
N GLU A 93 -3.29 10.97 9.31
CA GLU A 93 -2.59 12.12 8.72
C GLU A 93 -1.60 11.67 7.63
N PHE A 94 -0.84 10.60 7.88
CA PHE A 94 0.06 10.03 6.88
C PHE A 94 -0.71 9.44 5.69
N ALA A 95 -1.85 8.80 5.93
CA ALA A 95 -2.70 8.24 4.89
C ALA A 95 -3.22 9.32 3.94
N GLU A 96 -3.58 10.51 4.44
CA GLU A 96 -3.97 11.63 3.57
C GLU A 96 -2.82 12.09 2.66
N TYR A 97 -1.59 12.16 3.18
CA TYR A 97 -0.41 12.45 2.37
C TYR A 97 -0.15 11.34 1.35
N GLY A 98 -0.20 10.08 1.78
CA GLY A 98 -0.04 8.90 0.96
C GLY A 98 -1.06 8.84 -0.18
N ALA A 99 -2.32 9.18 0.07
CA ALA A 99 -3.37 9.20 -0.95
C ALA A 99 -3.06 10.20 -2.08
N LYS A 100 -2.57 11.40 -1.72
CA LYS A 100 -2.11 12.39 -2.70
C LYS A 100 -0.86 11.91 -3.43
N PHE A 101 0.06 11.26 -2.72
CA PHE A 101 1.27 10.72 -3.30
C PHE A 101 0.98 9.61 -4.30
N TRP A 102 0.09 8.66 -4.00
CA TRP A 102 -0.16 7.50 -4.86
C TRP A 102 -1.22 7.77 -5.94
N GLY A 103 -2.21 8.61 -5.65
CA GLY A 103 -3.34 8.90 -6.55
C GLY A 103 -4.54 7.96 -6.41
N TYR A 104 -4.54 7.13 -5.36
CA TYR A 104 -5.66 6.29 -4.92
C TYR A 104 -5.87 6.50 -3.41
N PRO A 105 -7.06 6.18 -2.86
CA PRO A 105 -7.31 6.38 -1.43
C PRO A 105 -6.42 5.48 -0.56
N VAL A 106 -5.88 6.05 0.51
CA VAL A 106 -5.20 5.32 1.60
C VAL A 106 -6.06 5.51 2.84
N LEU A 107 -6.40 4.42 3.52
CA LEU A 107 -7.24 4.40 4.71
C LEU A 107 -6.51 3.69 5.86
N VAL A 108 -6.95 3.93 7.08
CA VAL A 108 -6.44 3.25 8.27
C VAL A 108 -7.56 2.44 8.92
N ALA A 109 -7.24 1.24 9.39
CA ALA A 109 -8.16 0.37 10.10
C ALA A 109 -7.52 -0.14 11.40
N ALA A 110 -8.34 -0.39 12.42
CA ALA A 110 -7.85 -0.90 13.70
C ALA A 110 -7.33 -2.35 13.59
N ASP A 111 -7.92 -3.14 12.70
CA ASP A 111 -7.58 -4.56 12.54
C ASP A 111 -7.91 -5.08 11.13
N ALA A 112 -7.54 -6.33 10.89
CA ALA A 112 -7.78 -7.00 9.61
C ALA A 112 -9.26 -7.12 9.25
N ALA A 113 -10.17 -7.25 10.22
CA ALA A 113 -11.60 -7.39 9.96
C ALA A 113 -12.19 -6.05 9.50
N ALA A 114 -11.89 -4.96 10.22
CA ALA A 114 -12.24 -3.61 9.82
C ALA A 114 -11.62 -3.26 8.44
N GLY A 115 -10.36 -3.64 8.23
CA GLY A 115 -9.68 -3.46 6.94
C GLY A 115 -10.37 -4.20 5.80
N ARG A 116 -10.83 -5.45 6.01
CA ARG A 116 -11.59 -6.20 5.01
C ARG A 116 -12.88 -5.50 4.60
N VAL A 117 -13.61 -4.89 5.54
CA VAL A 117 -14.84 -4.14 5.26
C VAL A 117 -14.55 -2.90 4.42
N LEU A 118 -13.50 -2.15 4.75
CA LEU A 118 -13.06 -0.99 3.96
C LEU A 118 -12.60 -1.42 2.56
N ALA A 119 -11.89 -2.55 2.45
CA ALA A 119 -11.43 -3.07 1.16
C ALA A 119 -12.60 -3.39 0.24
N GLN A 120 -13.64 -4.07 0.75
CA GLN A 120 -14.85 -4.34 -0.02
C GLN A 120 -15.52 -3.06 -0.50
N THR A 121 -15.60 -2.04 0.35
CA THR A 121 -16.15 -0.72 -0.02
C THR A 121 -15.35 -0.05 -1.15
N LEU A 122 -14.03 -0.19 -1.15
CA LEU A 122 -13.15 0.36 -2.19
C LEU A 122 -13.26 -0.41 -3.50
N LEU A 123 -13.39 -1.74 -3.45
CA LEU A 123 -13.51 -2.58 -4.64
C LEU A 123 -14.81 -2.37 -5.41
N LEU A 124 -15.87 -1.91 -4.73
CA LEU A 124 -17.17 -1.61 -5.33
C LEU A 124 -17.22 -0.25 -6.06
N LYS A 125 -16.17 0.57 -5.96
CA LYS A 125 -16.04 1.87 -6.64
C LYS A 125 -15.33 1.74 -7.98
#